data_AF-A0AA35LZR9-F1
#
_entry.id   AF-A0AA35LZR9-F1
#
_cell.length_a   1.000
_cell.length_b   1.000
_cell.length_c   1.000
_cell.angle_alpha   90.00
_cell.angle_beta   90.00
_cell.angle_gamma   90.00
#
_symmetry.space_group_name_H-M   'P 1'
#
loop_
_entity.id
_entity.type
_entity.pdbx_description
1 polymer ?
#
loop_
_entity_poly.entity_id
_entity_poly.type
_entity_poly.pdbx_seq_one_letter_code
_entity_poly.pdbx_strand_id
1 'polypeptide(L)'
;MAARYFSRESKPYVYLAISSTPLAHMFVFCLLIGAALAVPSNWCGNKASTSEHRETIQALRVAETAGISPLSQGVNSNSTINVPVYITAVVNTTNSEEMLSETVLKSQFDVLSDRFAPYNITFMLKSTNRMVDDNNSKGFDYNGWNSFKAAQRKGDYGTLNLFYVTNMDDQTWGSGSCTLPGDTSGGPLVTMLDGCTMNAYTVPGGVSGGKTYKGEITVHEVGHWFSLLHTFDGDNCTGPGDYIDDTPQEATWELNVCPVGRDSCPDQPGLDPITNYMDYAGEG
;
A
#
# COMPACT_ATOMS: atom_id res chain seq x y z
N MET A 1 -3.46 17.84 1.73
CA MET A 1 -2.10 17.33 1.48
C MET A 1 -2.13 16.82 0.07
N ALA A 2 -1.18 17.24 -0.77
CA ALA A 2 -1.20 16.79 -2.14
C ALA A 2 -0.80 15.33 -2.22
N ALA A 3 -1.66 14.50 -2.80
CA ALA A 3 -1.29 13.13 -3.10
C ALA A 3 -0.29 13.20 -4.27
N ARG A 4 0.94 12.77 -4.01
CA ARG A 4 2.06 12.87 -4.95
C ARG A 4 2.39 11.49 -5.49
N TYR A 5 2.96 11.46 -6.68
CA TYR A 5 3.47 10.26 -7.33
C TYR A 5 4.42 9.51 -6.38
N PHE A 6 3.96 8.36 -5.88
CA PHE A 6 4.60 7.60 -4.81
C PHE A 6 5.50 6.53 -5.40
N SER A 7 6.74 6.89 -5.73
CA SER A 7 7.63 6.06 -6.56
C SER A 7 9.06 5.97 -6.05
N ARG A 8 9.74 4.89 -6.47
CA ARG A 8 11.18 4.64 -6.32
C ARG A 8 12.04 5.68 -7.04
N GLU A 9 11.52 6.26 -8.12
CA GLU A 9 12.19 7.36 -8.80
C GLU A 9 11.58 8.67 -8.33
N SER A 10 12.37 9.47 -7.63
CA SER A 10 12.02 10.87 -7.38
C SER A 10 11.95 11.58 -8.73
N LYS A 11 10.76 11.76 -9.31
CA LYS A 11 10.63 12.66 -10.46
C LYS A 11 10.90 14.09 -9.97
N PRO A 12 11.95 14.78 -10.45
CA PRO A 12 11.95 16.24 -10.37
C PRO A 12 10.82 16.71 -11.31
N TYR A 13 10.29 17.92 -11.10
CA TYR A 13 9.25 18.58 -11.91
C TYR A 13 7.80 18.39 -11.42
N VAL A 14 7.37 19.42 -10.69
CA VAL A 14 5.98 19.84 -10.50
C VAL A 14 5.62 20.74 -11.68
N TYR A 15 4.58 20.42 -12.44
CA TYR A 15 4.00 21.33 -13.43
C TYR A 15 2.70 21.96 -12.91
N LEU A 16 2.56 23.25 -13.22
CA LEU A 16 1.45 24.13 -12.89
C LEU A 16 0.89 24.63 -14.22
N ALA A 17 -0.41 24.44 -14.49
CA ALA A 17 -1.10 25.11 -15.59
C ALA A 17 -2.63 25.23 -15.34
N ILE A 18 -3.18 26.35 -15.84
CA ILE A 18 -4.45 26.99 -15.50
C ILE A 18 -5.45 26.85 -16.68
N SER A 19 -6.71 26.48 -16.38
CA SER A 19 -7.96 26.72 -17.16
C SER A 19 -8.08 26.07 -18.58
N SER A 20 -9.22 25.77 -19.22
CA SER A 20 -10.66 25.99 -19.01
C SER A 20 -11.48 25.09 -19.99
N THR A 21 -12.50 24.38 -19.49
CA THR A 21 -13.81 24.01 -20.15
C THR A 21 -13.90 23.15 -21.45
N PRO A 22 -15.07 22.50 -21.74
CA PRO A 22 -15.15 21.06 -22.12
C PRO A 22 -15.92 20.71 -23.44
N LEU A 23 -16.26 19.41 -23.60
CA LEU A 23 -17.19 18.72 -24.55
C LEU A 23 -16.55 18.31 -25.92
N ALA A 24 -16.84 17.17 -26.58
CA ALA A 24 -17.98 16.24 -26.55
C ALA A 24 -17.75 15.01 -27.50
N HIS A 25 -18.39 13.86 -27.18
CA HIS A 25 -19.14 12.91 -28.06
C HIS A 25 -18.47 11.78 -28.93
N MET A 26 -19.01 10.55 -28.71
CA MET A 26 -19.46 9.48 -29.66
C MET A 26 -18.58 8.28 -30.12
N PHE A 27 -18.90 7.09 -29.55
CA PHE A 27 -19.44 5.83 -30.17
C PHE A 27 -18.61 4.73 -30.90
N VAL A 28 -18.89 3.48 -30.48
CA VAL A 28 -18.97 2.13 -31.14
C VAL A 28 -17.76 1.15 -31.17
N PHE A 29 -17.95 0.07 -30.38
CA PHE A 29 -17.63 -1.37 -30.51
C PHE A 29 -16.50 -1.89 -31.44
N CYS A 30 -15.66 -2.78 -30.88
CA CYS A 30 -15.42 -4.11 -31.46
C CYS A 30 -14.96 -5.13 -30.40
N LEU A 31 -15.64 -6.27 -30.32
CA LEU A 31 -15.23 -7.46 -29.56
C LEU A 31 -13.98 -8.07 -30.17
N LEU A 32 -13.02 -8.52 -29.35
CA LEU A 32 -12.34 -9.80 -29.57
C LEU A 32 -11.96 -10.43 -28.23
N ILE A 33 -12.25 -11.72 -28.16
CA ILE A 33 -12.11 -12.62 -27.02
C ILE A 33 -10.65 -13.01 -26.87
N GLY A 34 -10.07 -12.70 -25.71
CA GLY A 34 -8.84 -13.31 -25.22
C GLY A 34 -9.12 -13.86 -23.83
N ALA A 35 -9.30 -15.18 -23.73
CA ALA A 35 -9.48 -15.85 -22.46
C ALA A 35 -8.17 -15.76 -21.65
N ALA A 36 -8.09 -14.82 -20.71
CA ALA A 36 -7.11 -14.86 -19.65
C ALA A 36 -7.63 -15.80 -18.55
N LEU A 37 -7.45 -17.12 -18.74
CA LEU A 37 -7.50 -18.06 -17.63
C LEU A 37 -6.11 -18.19 -17.03
N ALA A 38 -5.83 -17.30 -16.08
CA ALA A 38 -4.97 -17.57 -14.93
C ALA A 38 -5.46 -16.65 -13.81
N VAL A 39 -6.21 -17.22 -12.87
CA VAL A 39 -6.59 -16.55 -11.62
C VAL A 39 -5.28 -16.19 -10.91
N PRO A 40 -5.00 -14.91 -10.62
CA PRO A 40 -3.66 -14.51 -10.23
C PRO A 40 -3.35 -14.99 -8.81
N SER A 41 -2.12 -15.43 -8.61
CA SER A 41 -1.48 -15.44 -7.30
C SER A 41 -1.60 -14.04 -6.71
N ASN A 42 -2.38 -13.87 -5.64
CA ASN A 42 -2.51 -12.59 -4.94
C ASN A 42 -1.13 -12.15 -4.47
N TRP A 43 -0.64 -10.97 -4.87
CA TRP A 43 0.63 -10.43 -4.37
C TRP A 43 0.42 -9.46 -3.21
N CYS A 44 -0.61 -8.60 -3.30
CA CYS A 44 -1.20 -7.94 -2.15
C CYS A 44 -2.51 -8.66 -1.76
N GLY A 45 -2.70 -8.88 -0.47
CA GLY A 45 -3.88 -9.50 0.14
C GLY A 45 -4.98 -8.49 0.48
N ASN A 46 -4.80 -7.21 0.16
CA ASN A 46 -5.84 -6.21 0.38
C ASN A 46 -7.07 -6.51 -0.46
N LYS A 47 -8.24 -6.36 0.17
CA LYS A 47 -9.51 -6.39 -0.55
C LYS A 47 -9.62 -5.11 -1.37
N ALA A 48 -10.33 -5.20 -2.50
CA ALA A 48 -10.71 -4.04 -3.28
C ALA A 48 -11.36 -2.97 -2.38
N SER A 49 -11.04 -1.70 -2.64
CA SER A 49 -11.61 -0.57 -1.90
C SER A 49 -13.14 -0.60 -1.93
N THR A 50 -13.78 -0.10 -0.86
CA THR A 50 -15.24 0.07 -0.84
C THR A 50 -15.65 1.30 -1.64
N SER A 51 -16.92 1.39 -2.03
CA SER A 51 -17.44 2.62 -2.65
C SER A 51 -17.30 3.83 -1.74
N GLU A 52 -17.55 3.65 -0.43
CA GLU A 52 -17.41 4.70 0.58
C GLU A 52 -15.96 5.19 0.71
N HIS A 53 -14.98 4.27 0.65
CA HIS A 53 -13.57 4.62 0.61
C HIS A 53 -13.25 5.44 -0.66
N ARG A 54 -13.73 4.99 -1.82
CA ARG A 54 -13.55 5.71 -3.10
C ARG A 54 -14.19 7.09 -3.11
N GLU A 55 -15.36 7.24 -2.49
CA GLU A 55 -16.02 8.54 -2.32
C GLU A 55 -15.20 9.47 -1.42
N THR A 56 -14.59 8.92 -0.35
CA THR A 56 -13.74 9.68 0.56
C THR A 56 -12.48 10.18 -0.13
N ILE A 57 -11.73 9.33 -0.84
CA ILE A 57 -10.53 9.75 -1.59
C ILE A 57 -10.89 10.73 -2.72
N GLN A 58 -12.03 10.55 -3.40
CA GLN A 58 -12.51 11.48 -4.41
C GLN A 58 -12.83 12.86 -3.80
N ALA A 59 -13.42 12.90 -2.60
CA ALA A 59 -13.68 14.15 -1.89
C ALA A 59 -12.38 14.84 -1.45
N LEU A 60 -11.37 14.08 -1.00
CA LEU A 60 -10.06 14.61 -0.65
C LEU A 60 -9.33 15.19 -1.87
N ARG A 61 -9.33 14.48 -3.01
CA ARG A 61 -8.80 14.96 -4.29
C ARG A 61 -9.45 16.27 -4.71
N VAL A 62 -10.79 16.34 -4.68
CA VAL A 62 -11.53 17.57 -5.05
C VAL A 62 -11.19 18.73 -4.13
N ALA A 63 -11.10 18.49 -2.81
CA ALA A 63 -10.72 19.50 -1.85
C ALA A 63 -9.30 20.02 -2.11
N GLU A 64 -8.37 19.11 -2.42
CA GLU A 64 -7.00 19.44 -2.78
C GLU A 64 -6.92 20.30 -4.04
N THR A 65 -7.55 19.89 -5.15
CA THR A 65 -7.58 20.66 -6.41
C THR A 65 -8.21 22.04 -6.20
N ALA A 66 -9.17 22.16 -5.29
CA ALA A 66 -9.79 23.42 -4.93
C ALA A 66 -8.94 24.28 -3.97
N GLY A 67 -7.80 23.79 -3.49
CA GLY A 67 -6.98 24.46 -2.48
C GLY A 67 -7.65 24.55 -1.10
N ILE A 68 -8.68 23.75 -0.86
CA ILE A 68 -9.43 23.70 0.39
C ILE A 68 -8.79 22.63 1.26
N SER A 69 -8.38 22.97 2.49
CA SER A 69 -8.00 21.95 3.47
C SER A 69 -9.27 21.28 3.99
N PRO A 70 -9.51 19.97 3.73
CA PRO A 70 -10.64 19.25 4.29
C PRO A 70 -10.47 18.99 5.80
N LEU A 71 -9.25 19.17 6.33
CA LEU A 71 -8.96 19.08 7.76
C LEU A 71 -9.41 20.39 8.43
N SER A 72 -10.24 20.24 9.48
CA SER A 72 -10.69 21.33 10.35
C SER A 72 -9.54 22.26 10.70
N GLN A 73 -9.79 23.57 10.62
CA GLN A 73 -8.86 24.65 10.92
C GLN A 73 -7.76 24.27 11.93
N GLY A 74 -6.51 24.14 11.46
CA GLY A 74 -5.36 23.96 12.33
C GLY A 74 -4.20 23.12 11.80
N VAL A 75 -4.41 22.27 10.79
CA VAL A 75 -3.31 21.50 10.20
C VAL A 75 -2.68 22.31 9.07
N ASN A 76 -1.48 22.82 9.30
CA ASN A 76 -0.69 23.50 8.29
C ASN A 76 -0.30 22.47 7.22
N SER A 77 -0.62 22.70 5.95
CA SER A 77 -0.36 21.77 4.84
C SER A 77 1.13 21.44 4.61
N ASN A 78 2.03 22.12 5.33
CA ASN A 78 3.47 21.90 5.38
C ASN A 78 3.98 21.27 6.70
N SER A 79 3.12 20.85 7.62
CA SER A 79 3.58 20.16 8.85
C SER A 79 3.99 18.72 8.54
N THR A 80 5.18 18.32 8.98
CA THR A 80 5.65 16.93 8.96
C THR A 80 4.63 16.01 9.65
N ILE A 81 4.22 14.95 8.96
CA ILE A 81 3.39 13.90 9.57
C ILE A 81 4.31 13.00 10.37
N ASN A 82 4.06 12.89 11.68
CA ASN A 82 4.85 12.06 12.58
C ASN A 82 4.03 10.83 12.97
N VAL A 83 4.48 9.65 12.57
CA VAL A 83 3.76 8.38 12.81
C VAL A 83 4.57 7.50 13.77
N PRO A 84 4.09 7.28 15.01
CA PRO A 84 4.66 6.26 15.89
C PRO A 84 4.50 4.87 15.27
N VAL A 85 5.56 4.05 15.32
CA VAL A 85 5.56 2.69 14.75
C VAL A 85 5.91 1.66 15.80
N TYR A 86 5.12 0.59 15.85
CA TYR A 86 5.41 -0.63 16.59
C TYR A 86 5.54 -1.80 15.62
N ILE A 87 6.59 -2.61 15.78
CA ILE A 87 6.82 -3.79 14.94
C ILE A 87 6.74 -5.04 15.81
N THR A 88 5.87 -5.99 15.44
CA THR A 88 5.74 -7.29 16.10
C THR A 88 5.97 -8.41 15.09
N ALA A 89 7.01 -9.21 15.33
CA ALA A 89 7.29 -10.43 14.59
C ALA A 89 6.72 -11.65 15.32
N VAL A 90 6.05 -12.53 14.59
CA VAL A 90 5.61 -13.83 15.07
C VAL A 90 6.22 -14.90 14.20
N VAL A 91 7.17 -15.63 14.78
CA VAL A 91 7.87 -16.71 14.10
C VAL A 91 7.35 -18.06 14.59
N ASN A 92 7.47 -19.07 13.76
CA ASN A 92 7.20 -20.45 14.18
C ASN A 92 8.42 -21.05 14.91
N THR A 93 8.18 -22.14 15.64
CA THR A 93 9.19 -22.83 16.47
C THR A 93 10.35 -23.43 15.67
N THR A 94 10.20 -23.61 14.35
CA THR A 94 11.25 -24.16 13.48
C THR A 94 12.19 -23.09 12.89
N ASN A 95 11.83 -21.81 12.96
CA ASN A 95 12.69 -20.74 12.47
C ASN A 95 13.87 -20.48 13.43
N SER A 96 15.04 -20.12 12.88
CA SER A 96 16.20 -19.72 13.67
C SER A 96 15.93 -18.41 14.44
N GLU A 97 16.74 -18.13 15.46
CA GLU A 97 16.69 -16.85 16.20
C GLU A 97 17.03 -15.64 15.32
N GLU A 98 17.75 -15.85 14.21
CA GLU A 98 18.10 -14.80 13.24
C GLU A 98 16.89 -14.34 12.42
N MET A 99 15.93 -15.24 12.17
CA MET A 99 14.70 -14.92 11.44
C MET A 99 13.91 -13.85 12.20
N LEU A 100 13.69 -12.70 11.55
CA LEU A 100 13.06 -11.52 12.14
C LEU A 100 13.69 -11.09 13.47
N SER A 101 15.02 -11.20 13.58
CA SER A 101 15.76 -10.61 14.71
C SER A 101 15.51 -9.10 14.80
N GLU A 102 15.78 -8.49 15.96
CA GLU A 102 15.64 -7.05 16.16
C GLU A 102 16.41 -6.25 15.09
N THR A 103 17.59 -6.71 14.69
CA THR A 103 18.37 -6.10 13.60
C THR A 103 17.61 -6.11 12.28
N VAL A 104 17.03 -7.25 11.89
CA VAL A 104 16.24 -7.37 10.66
C VAL A 104 15.01 -6.47 10.69
N LEU A 105 14.30 -6.43 11.82
CA LEU A 105 13.13 -5.57 11.99
C LEU A 105 13.47 -4.08 11.94
N LYS A 106 14.63 -3.68 12.49
CA LYS A 106 15.15 -2.31 12.37
C LYS A 106 15.55 -1.98 10.93
N SER A 107 16.22 -2.89 10.22
CA SER A 107 16.53 -2.67 8.80
C SER A 107 15.27 -2.50 7.95
N GLN A 108 14.20 -3.25 8.24
CA GLN A 108 12.92 -3.05 7.58
C GLN A 108 12.26 -1.71 7.96
N PHE A 109 12.37 -1.28 9.23
CA PHE A 109 11.96 0.07 9.62
C PHE A 109 12.73 1.15 8.85
N ASP A 110 14.04 0.98 8.67
CA ASP A 110 14.88 1.93 7.95
C ASP A 110 14.45 2.07 6.49
N VAL A 111 14.11 0.96 5.81
CA VAL A 111 13.55 1.00 4.44
C VAL A 111 12.23 1.77 4.41
N LEU A 112 11.32 1.50 5.33
CA LEU A 112 10.05 2.23 5.42
C LEU A 112 10.28 3.73 5.64
N SER A 113 11.15 4.08 6.59
CA SER A 113 11.46 5.48 6.90
C SER A 113 12.11 6.19 5.72
N ASP A 114 13.04 5.54 5.02
CA ASP A 114 13.74 6.10 3.87
C ASP A 114 12.78 6.36 2.70
N ARG A 115 11.90 5.40 2.37
CA ARG A 115 10.97 5.56 1.23
C ARG A 115 9.93 6.64 1.44
N PHE A 116 9.51 6.88 2.67
CA PHE A 116 8.48 7.89 2.98
C PHE A 116 9.06 9.29 3.29
N ALA A 117 10.37 9.40 3.58
CA ALA A 117 11.01 10.68 3.91
C ALA A 117 10.84 11.77 2.83
N PRO A 118 10.95 11.50 1.51
CA PRO A 118 10.71 12.49 0.46
C PRO A 118 9.30 13.10 0.45
N TYR A 119 8.34 12.44 1.11
CA TYR A 119 6.93 12.84 1.17
C TYR A 119 6.57 13.54 2.49
N ASN A 120 7.56 13.97 3.29
CA ASN A 120 7.39 14.63 4.59
C ASN A 120 6.63 13.79 5.62
N ILE A 121 6.68 12.47 5.49
CA ILE A 121 6.17 11.52 6.48
C ILE A 121 7.39 10.97 7.24
N THR A 122 7.41 11.21 8.54
CA THR A 122 8.44 10.75 9.46
C THR A 122 7.88 9.66 10.36
N PHE A 123 8.53 8.50 10.34
CA PHE A 123 8.20 7.42 11.26
C PHE A 123 9.06 7.47 12.51
N MET A 124 8.48 7.09 13.65
CA MET A 124 9.19 7.01 14.93
C MET A 124 9.07 5.59 15.49
N LEU A 125 10.11 4.78 15.33
CA LEU A 125 10.14 3.44 15.90
C LEU A 125 10.06 3.52 17.43
N LYS A 126 9.00 2.95 18.01
CA LYS A 126 8.79 2.89 19.46
C LYS A 126 9.34 1.62 20.07
N SER A 127 9.08 0.47 19.44
CA SER A 127 9.69 -0.80 19.83
C SER A 127 9.60 -1.82 18.70
N THR A 128 10.50 -2.80 18.76
CA THR A 128 10.34 -4.07 18.07
C THR A 128 10.05 -5.15 19.11
N ASN A 129 9.25 -6.16 18.74
CA ASN A 129 8.97 -7.32 19.56
C ASN A 129 9.01 -8.57 18.68
N ARG A 130 9.57 -9.67 19.19
CA ARG A 130 9.63 -10.95 18.49
C ARG A 130 9.07 -12.04 19.39
N MET A 131 8.10 -12.78 18.88
CA MET A 131 7.39 -13.83 19.59
C MET A 131 7.51 -15.14 18.82
N VAL A 132 7.55 -16.27 19.54
CA VAL A 132 7.51 -17.61 18.95
C VAL A 132 6.13 -18.20 19.22
N ASP A 133 5.34 -18.43 18.18
CA ASP A 133 3.98 -18.97 18.26
C ASP A 133 3.57 -19.59 16.92
N ASP A 134 3.43 -20.91 16.88
CA ASP A 134 3.11 -21.66 15.64
C ASP A 134 1.70 -21.40 15.08
N ASN A 135 0.77 -20.91 15.91
CA ASN A 135 -0.57 -20.59 15.44
C ASN A 135 -0.60 -19.17 14.88
N ASN A 136 -0.12 -18.20 15.67
CA ASN A 136 -0.12 -16.80 15.26
C ASN A 136 0.90 -16.50 14.15
N SER A 137 1.90 -17.36 13.92
CA SER A 137 2.84 -17.22 12.80
C SER A 137 2.18 -17.42 11.43
N LYS A 138 0.91 -17.87 11.36
CA LYS A 138 0.18 -17.99 10.10
C LYS A 138 -0.40 -16.66 9.62
N GLY A 139 -0.74 -15.76 10.53
CA GLY A 139 -1.51 -14.55 10.20
C GLY A 139 -2.89 -14.83 9.62
N PHE A 140 -3.73 -13.80 9.58
CA PHE A 140 -5.04 -13.76 8.89
C PHE A 140 -6.07 -14.88 9.16
N ASP A 141 -5.87 -15.75 10.16
CA ASP A 141 -6.94 -16.63 10.62
C ASP A 141 -8.02 -15.81 11.38
N TYR A 142 -9.30 -16.05 11.07
CA TYR A 142 -10.34 -15.06 11.43
C TYR A 142 -10.58 -14.91 12.94
N ASN A 143 -10.23 -15.90 13.74
CA ASN A 143 -10.53 -15.92 15.18
C ASN A 143 -9.29 -15.71 16.06
N GLY A 144 -8.18 -16.38 15.76
CA GLY A 144 -6.93 -16.27 16.51
C GLY A 144 -6.20 -14.98 16.19
N TRP A 145 -6.02 -14.69 14.91
CA TRP A 145 -5.24 -13.53 14.45
C TRP A 145 -5.87 -12.20 14.86
N ASN A 146 -7.19 -12.05 14.70
CA ASN A 146 -7.88 -10.82 15.10
C ASN A 146 -7.75 -10.58 16.62
N SER A 147 -7.90 -11.64 17.42
CA SER A 147 -7.70 -11.56 18.87
C SER A 147 -6.25 -11.20 19.21
N PHE A 148 -5.28 -11.75 18.48
CA PHE A 148 -3.87 -11.45 18.63
C PHE A 148 -3.56 -9.98 18.29
N LYS A 149 -4.01 -9.47 17.13
CA LYS A 149 -3.82 -8.06 16.74
C LYS A 149 -4.41 -7.13 17.79
N ALA A 150 -5.64 -7.40 18.23
CA ALA A 150 -6.30 -6.58 19.26
C ALA A 150 -5.52 -6.56 20.58
N ALA A 151 -4.95 -7.70 21.01
CA ALA A 151 -4.14 -7.79 22.22
C ALA A 151 -2.76 -7.12 22.07
N GLN A 152 -2.19 -7.13 20.86
CA GLN A 152 -0.87 -6.56 20.59
C GLN A 152 -0.91 -5.08 20.19
N ARG A 153 -2.08 -4.53 19.82
CA ARG A 153 -2.24 -3.13 19.40
C ARG A 153 -1.62 -2.17 20.40
N LYS A 154 -0.79 -1.25 19.91
CA LYS A 154 -0.15 -0.18 20.68
C LYS A 154 -0.51 1.19 20.16
N GLY A 155 -0.67 2.16 21.05
CA GLY A 155 -0.94 3.55 20.71
C GLY A 155 -2.40 3.82 20.34
N ASP A 156 -2.63 4.96 19.70
CA ASP A 156 -3.94 5.47 19.27
C ASP A 156 -4.14 5.31 17.75
N TYR A 157 -5.17 5.96 17.20
CA TYR A 157 -5.49 5.94 15.77
C TYR A 157 -4.35 6.42 14.87
N GLY A 158 -3.47 7.31 15.35
CA GLY A 158 -2.32 7.80 14.58
C GLY A 158 -1.09 6.89 14.64
N THR A 159 -1.18 5.73 15.31
CA THR A 159 -0.06 4.81 15.53
C THR A 159 -0.11 3.61 14.58
N LEU A 160 0.93 3.43 13.77
CA LEU A 160 1.08 2.32 12.85
C LEU A 160 1.60 1.08 13.59
N ASN A 161 0.88 -0.04 13.44
CA ASN A 161 1.28 -1.35 13.95
C ASN A 161 1.60 -2.27 12.77
N LEU A 162 2.84 -2.75 12.72
CA LEU A 162 3.34 -3.66 11.70
C LEU A 162 3.52 -5.06 12.28
N PHE A 163 2.92 -6.05 11.66
CA PHE A 163 3.03 -7.45 12.04
C PHE A 163 3.76 -8.25 10.94
N TYR A 164 4.74 -9.07 11.32
CA TYR A 164 5.44 -9.97 10.38
C TYR A 164 5.22 -11.41 10.81
N VAL A 165 4.84 -12.29 9.89
CA VAL A 165 4.48 -13.68 10.20
C VAL A 165 5.15 -14.67 9.23
N THR A 166 5.68 -15.79 9.74
CA THR A 166 6.55 -16.70 8.96
C THR A 166 5.82 -17.78 8.17
N ASN A 167 4.52 -17.97 8.39
CA ASN A 167 3.72 -19.06 7.81
C ASN A 167 2.44 -18.51 7.16
N MET A 168 2.52 -17.29 6.62
CA MET A 168 1.44 -16.70 5.82
C MET A 168 1.05 -17.64 4.68
N ASP A 169 -0.26 -17.85 4.50
CA ASP A 169 -0.79 -18.46 3.28
C ASP A 169 -0.74 -17.41 2.16
N ASP A 170 0.36 -17.44 1.41
CA ASP A 170 0.66 -16.51 0.32
C ASP A 170 -0.24 -16.72 -0.92
N GLN A 171 -0.90 -17.87 -1.05
CA GLN A 171 -1.88 -18.07 -2.12
C GLN A 171 -3.15 -17.25 -1.87
N THR A 172 -3.56 -17.14 -0.61
CA THR A 172 -4.76 -16.39 -0.23
C THR A 172 -4.44 -14.91 0.01
N TRP A 173 -3.35 -14.61 0.72
CA TRP A 173 -3.04 -13.27 1.26
C TRP A 173 -1.83 -12.61 0.61
N GLY A 174 -1.17 -13.28 -0.33
CA GLY A 174 0.03 -12.77 -0.97
C GLY A 174 1.20 -12.50 -0.03
N SER A 175 1.81 -11.35 -0.22
CA SER A 175 3.01 -10.91 0.51
C SER A 175 2.66 -10.02 1.71
N GLY A 176 1.42 -9.56 1.82
CA GLY A 176 0.95 -8.74 2.94
C GLY A 176 -0.45 -8.16 2.72
N SER A 177 -0.98 -7.52 3.75
CA SER A 177 -2.19 -6.71 3.68
C SER A 177 -2.22 -5.68 4.82
N CYS A 178 -2.75 -4.49 4.55
CA CYS A 178 -3.10 -3.46 5.52
C CYS A 178 -4.59 -3.12 5.51
N THR A 179 -5.04 -2.55 6.63
CA THR A 179 -6.31 -1.85 6.70
C THR A 179 -6.27 -0.57 5.87
N LEU A 180 -7.30 -0.34 5.06
CA LEU A 180 -7.58 0.96 4.43
C LEU A 180 -8.34 1.86 5.42
N PRO A 181 -8.07 3.17 5.46
CA PRO A 181 -8.89 4.12 6.22
C PRO A 181 -10.35 4.11 5.72
N GLY A 182 -11.33 4.31 6.61
CA GLY A 182 -12.71 4.61 6.17
C GLY A 182 -13.80 3.71 6.72
N ASP A 183 -13.51 2.51 7.23
CA ASP A 183 -14.52 1.69 7.90
C ASP A 183 -14.52 1.92 9.42
N THR A 184 -15.04 3.07 9.86
CA THR A 184 -15.32 3.27 11.30
C THR A 184 -16.65 2.65 11.73
N SER A 185 -17.42 2.08 10.78
CA SER A 185 -18.75 1.54 11.03
C SER A 185 -18.71 0.30 11.94
N GLY A 186 -17.57 -0.40 12.01
CA GLY A 186 -17.34 -1.53 12.93
C GLY A 186 -16.91 -1.16 14.36
N GLY A 187 -16.87 0.13 14.70
CA GLY A 187 -16.59 0.61 16.07
C GLY A 187 -15.16 0.31 16.57
N PRO A 188 -14.93 0.24 17.89
CA PRO A 188 -13.59 0.09 18.49
C PRO A 188 -12.81 -1.13 18.00
N LEU A 189 -13.50 -2.17 17.54
CA LEU A 189 -12.88 -3.39 17.02
C LEU A 189 -12.08 -3.13 15.74
N VAL A 190 -12.59 -2.34 14.80
CA VAL A 190 -11.85 -2.04 13.56
C VAL A 190 -10.58 -1.26 13.86
N THR A 191 -10.63 -0.32 14.80
CA THR A 191 -9.43 0.41 15.27
C THR A 191 -8.43 -0.51 15.97
N MET A 192 -8.88 -1.55 16.67
CA MET A 192 -7.98 -2.53 17.31
C MET A 192 -7.34 -3.49 16.31
N LEU A 193 -7.99 -3.72 15.17
CA LEU A 193 -7.47 -4.56 14.09
C LEU A 193 -6.68 -3.77 13.05
N ASP A 194 -6.62 -2.44 13.17
CA ASP A 194 -5.86 -1.55 12.32
C ASP A 194 -4.36 -1.88 12.30
N GLY A 195 -3.76 -1.74 11.12
CA GLY A 195 -2.34 -1.99 10.87
C GLY A 195 -2.11 -3.11 9.87
N CYS A 196 -0.84 -3.36 9.60
CA CYS A 196 -0.38 -4.16 8.48
C CYS A 196 0.13 -5.51 8.92
N THR A 197 -0.07 -6.54 8.10
CA THR A 197 0.48 -7.89 8.32
C THR A 197 1.20 -8.32 7.06
N MET A 198 2.50 -8.61 7.17
CA MET A 198 3.39 -8.90 6.04
C MET A 198 3.99 -10.30 6.19
N ASN A 199 4.29 -10.91 5.06
CA ASN A 199 5.04 -12.15 5.01
C ASN A 199 6.48 -11.88 5.49
N ALA A 200 6.96 -12.66 6.46
CA ALA A 200 8.26 -12.46 7.08
C ALA A 200 9.45 -12.51 6.11
N TYR A 201 9.32 -13.18 4.97
CA TYR A 201 10.41 -13.34 3.99
C TYR A 201 10.55 -12.17 3.01
N THR A 202 9.71 -11.14 3.13
CA THR A 202 9.75 -9.94 2.26
C THR A 202 10.55 -8.79 2.86
N VAL A 203 11.09 -8.97 4.07
CA VAL A 203 12.02 -8.03 4.71
C VAL A 203 13.31 -7.83 3.89
N PRO A 204 14.11 -6.77 4.13
CA PRO A 204 15.34 -6.54 3.37
C PRO A 204 16.31 -7.71 3.51
N GLY A 205 16.74 -8.28 2.38
CA GLY A 205 17.59 -9.47 2.32
C GLY A 205 16.85 -10.80 2.50
N GLY A 206 15.55 -10.77 2.78
CA GLY A 206 14.69 -11.96 2.85
C GLY A 206 14.56 -12.64 1.49
N VAL A 207 14.37 -13.95 1.49
CA VAL A 207 14.29 -14.77 0.27
C VAL A 207 12.99 -15.57 0.26
N SER A 208 12.19 -15.42 -0.80
CA SER A 208 11.00 -16.23 -1.06
C SER A 208 10.81 -16.44 -2.56
N GLY A 209 10.39 -17.64 -2.96
CA GLY A 209 10.16 -17.97 -4.37
C GLY A 209 11.38 -17.79 -5.29
N GLY A 210 12.60 -17.91 -4.75
CA GLY A 210 13.85 -17.70 -5.49
C GLY A 210 14.23 -16.23 -5.73
N LYS A 211 13.53 -15.29 -5.07
CA LYS A 211 13.77 -13.84 -5.17
C LYS A 211 14.27 -13.30 -3.84
N THR A 212 15.14 -12.29 -3.90
CA THR A 212 15.59 -11.52 -2.73
C THR A 212 14.82 -10.21 -2.65
N TYR A 213 14.22 -9.93 -1.51
CA TYR A 213 13.41 -8.73 -1.28
C TYR A 213 14.25 -7.60 -0.68
N LYS A 214 13.84 -6.36 -0.95
CA LYS A 214 14.42 -5.13 -0.42
C LYS A 214 13.56 -4.50 0.68
N GLY A 215 12.43 -5.11 1.02
CA GLY A 215 11.52 -4.62 2.07
C GLY A 215 10.44 -3.66 1.58
N GLU A 216 10.20 -3.58 0.27
CA GLU A 216 9.26 -2.59 -0.31
C GLU A 216 7.81 -3.08 -0.32
N ILE A 217 7.54 -4.37 -0.09
CA ILE A 217 6.21 -4.85 0.26
C ILE A 217 5.64 -4.04 1.43
N THR A 218 6.42 -3.83 2.49
CA THR A 218 5.97 -3.01 3.63
C THR A 218 5.66 -1.57 3.21
N VAL A 219 6.37 -1.03 2.22
CA VAL A 219 6.16 0.32 1.71
C VAL A 219 4.84 0.40 0.93
N HIS A 220 4.57 -0.58 0.07
CA HIS A 220 3.32 -0.77 -0.65
C HIS A 220 2.13 -0.86 0.31
N GLU A 221 2.23 -1.78 1.26
CA GLU A 221 1.18 -2.05 2.24
C GLU A 221 0.88 -0.81 3.10
N VAL A 222 1.92 -0.12 3.61
CA VAL A 222 1.73 1.13 4.36
C VAL A 222 1.16 2.26 3.49
N GLY A 223 1.39 2.22 2.16
CA GLY A 223 0.70 3.10 1.22
C GLY A 223 -0.82 2.94 1.29
N HIS A 224 -1.32 1.71 1.35
CA HIS A 224 -2.75 1.45 1.60
C HIS A 224 -3.21 1.93 2.98
N TRP A 225 -2.39 1.80 4.04
CA TRP A 225 -2.73 2.38 5.34
C TRP A 225 -2.89 3.92 5.28
N PHE A 226 -2.20 4.57 4.34
CA PHE A 226 -2.39 5.98 3.99
C PHE A 226 -3.46 6.24 2.92
N SER A 227 -4.32 5.26 2.62
CA SER A 227 -5.43 5.37 1.66
C SER A 227 -5.02 5.41 0.18
N LEU A 228 -3.77 5.05 -0.16
CA LEU A 228 -3.38 4.92 -1.57
C LEU A 228 -3.99 3.64 -2.16
N LEU A 229 -4.55 3.72 -3.36
CA LEU A 229 -5.02 2.57 -4.12
C LEU A 229 -3.92 2.03 -5.03
N HIS A 230 -4.13 0.84 -5.60
CA HIS A 230 -3.25 0.41 -6.68
C HIS A 230 -3.39 1.35 -7.87
N THR A 231 -2.29 1.54 -8.60
CA THR A 231 -2.26 2.37 -9.82
C THR A 231 -3.23 1.90 -10.90
N PHE A 232 -3.54 0.60 -10.89
CA PHE A 232 -4.47 -0.08 -11.79
C PHE A 232 -5.90 -0.30 -11.22
N ASP A 233 -6.25 0.24 -10.05
CA ASP A 233 -7.61 0.11 -9.46
C ASP A 233 -8.68 0.99 -10.18
N GLY A 234 -8.38 1.56 -11.35
CA GLY A 234 -9.25 2.43 -12.15
C GLY A 234 -10.09 1.76 -13.25
N ASP A 235 -11.04 2.49 -13.85
CA ASP A 235 -11.99 2.00 -14.86
C ASP A 235 -11.36 1.82 -16.27
N ASN A 236 -10.30 1.01 -16.39
CA ASN A 236 -9.68 0.56 -17.66
C ASN A 236 -9.31 1.72 -18.62
N CYS A 237 -8.37 2.58 -18.22
CA CYS A 237 -7.91 3.78 -18.96
C CYS A 237 -8.95 4.90 -19.10
N THR A 238 -10.13 4.73 -18.53
CA THR A 238 -11.15 5.77 -18.46
C THR A 238 -11.49 6.01 -16.98
N GLY A 239 -11.91 7.23 -16.62
CA GLY A 239 -12.25 7.53 -15.22
C GLY A 239 -11.09 8.07 -14.38
N PRO A 240 -11.20 8.00 -13.04
CA PRO A 240 -10.32 8.73 -12.13
C PRO A 240 -8.98 8.03 -11.83
N GLY A 241 -8.75 6.81 -12.34
CA GLY A 241 -7.59 6.00 -11.97
C GLY A 241 -7.60 5.61 -10.48
N ASP A 242 -6.43 5.71 -9.86
CA ASP A 242 -6.19 5.58 -8.42
C ASP A 242 -6.59 6.85 -7.61
N TYR A 243 -7.23 7.83 -8.26
CA TYR A 243 -7.60 9.14 -7.71
C TYR A 243 -6.42 10.06 -7.40
N ILE A 244 -5.25 9.80 -7.99
CA ILE A 244 -4.04 10.61 -7.87
C ILE A 244 -3.74 11.26 -9.23
N ASP A 245 -3.77 12.60 -9.30
CA ASP A 245 -3.71 13.33 -10.58
C ASP A 245 -2.37 13.15 -11.32
N ASP A 246 -1.28 12.88 -10.60
CA ASP A 246 0.07 12.73 -11.17
C ASP A 246 0.50 11.27 -11.42
N THR A 247 -0.38 10.30 -11.15
CA THR A 247 -0.22 8.90 -11.57
C THR A 247 -0.76 8.73 -13.01
N PRO A 248 0.08 8.32 -13.99
CA PRO A 248 -0.41 7.91 -15.31
C PRO A 248 -1.45 6.80 -15.23
N GLN A 249 -2.41 6.79 -16.15
CA GLN A 249 -3.44 5.74 -16.20
C GLN A 249 -2.82 4.37 -16.51
N GLU A 250 -3.26 3.36 -15.79
CA GLU A 250 -2.86 1.97 -15.97
C GLU A 250 -4.11 1.08 -15.92
N ALA A 251 -4.27 0.17 -16.90
CA ALA A 251 -5.41 -0.75 -16.96
C ALA A 251 -5.12 -2.16 -16.42
N THR A 252 -3.85 -2.58 -16.45
CA THR A 252 -3.42 -3.92 -16.05
C THR A 252 -2.02 -3.83 -15.50
N TRP A 253 -1.57 -4.82 -14.74
CA TRP A 253 -0.23 -4.85 -14.14
C TRP A 253 0.59 -6.05 -14.62
N GLU A 254 1.89 -6.07 -14.29
CA GLU A 254 2.74 -7.25 -14.40
C GLU A 254 3.47 -7.55 -13.09
N LEU A 255 3.31 -8.78 -12.60
CA LEU A 255 3.76 -9.15 -11.27
C LEU A 255 5.26 -9.46 -11.23
N ASN A 256 5.97 -8.72 -10.38
CA ASN A 256 7.37 -8.98 -10.05
C ASN A 256 8.31 -9.03 -11.27
N VAL A 257 8.07 -8.15 -12.24
CA VAL A 257 8.95 -7.92 -13.39
C VAL A 257 9.19 -6.41 -13.55
N CYS A 258 10.11 -6.04 -14.45
CA CYS A 258 10.41 -4.65 -14.79
C CYS A 258 10.13 -4.41 -16.28
N PRO A 259 8.86 -4.21 -16.67
CA PRO A 259 8.47 -4.13 -18.07
C PRO A 259 8.69 -2.70 -18.58
N VAL A 260 9.95 -2.33 -18.81
CA VAL A 260 10.31 -0.97 -19.27
C VAL A 260 9.59 -0.61 -20.57
N GLY A 261 8.94 0.55 -20.59
CA GLY A 261 8.21 1.05 -21.76
C GLY A 261 6.78 0.55 -21.89
N ARG A 262 6.27 -0.14 -20.88
CA ARG A 262 4.89 -0.63 -20.86
C ARG A 262 3.89 0.53 -20.87
N ASP A 263 2.84 0.35 -21.65
CA ASP A 263 1.78 1.31 -21.82
C ASP A 263 0.48 0.55 -22.10
N SER A 264 -0.31 0.33 -21.05
CA SER A 264 -1.61 -0.31 -21.16
C SER A 264 -2.72 0.66 -21.57
N CYS A 265 -2.44 1.97 -21.56
CA CYS A 265 -3.38 3.04 -21.83
C CYS A 265 -2.81 4.04 -22.87
N PRO A 266 -2.56 3.61 -24.13
CA PRO A 266 -1.81 4.39 -25.11
C PRO A 266 -2.51 5.67 -25.60
N ASP A 267 -3.82 5.76 -25.37
CA ASP A 267 -4.60 6.97 -25.66
C ASP A 267 -4.58 7.98 -24.50
N GLN A 268 -3.94 7.65 -23.37
CA GLN A 268 -3.76 8.51 -22.20
C GLN A 268 -2.31 9.02 -22.10
N PRO A 269 -2.08 10.17 -21.44
CA PRO A 269 -0.73 10.68 -21.25
C PRO A 269 0.11 9.82 -20.28
N GLY A 270 1.34 9.50 -20.68
CA GLY A 270 2.32 8.82 -19.82
C GLY A 270 2.53 7.36 -20.19
N LEU A 271 3.43 6.70 -19.46
CA LEU A 271 3.63 5.25 -19.50
C LEU A 271 3.12 4.67 -18.18
N ASP A 272 2.86 3.37 -18.15
CA ASP A 272 2.43 2.71 -16.93
C ASP A 272 3.44 2.99 -15.79
N PRO A 273 2.96 3.27 -14.57
CA PRO A 273 3.79 3.72 -13.46
C PRO A 273 4.56 2.57 -12.78
N ILE A 274 5.29 1.76 -13.54
CA ILE A 274 5.98 0.52 -13.10
C ILE A 274 7.04 0.70 -12.00
N THR A 275 7.35 1.94 -11.61
CA THR A 275 8.26 2.28 -10.50
C THR A 275 7.51 2.83 -9.28
N ASN A 276 6.19 2.98 -9.36
CA ASN A 276 5.32 3.37 -8.26
C ASN A 276 5.24 2.22 -7.25
N TYR A 277 5.29 2.55 -5.97
CA TYR A 277 5.22 1.53 -4.92
C TYR A 277 3.86 0.84 -4.86
N MET A 278 2.79 1.46 -5.40
CA MET A 278 1.44 0.91 -5.46
C MET A 278 1.17 0.03 -6.69
N ASP A 279 2.16 -0.13 -7.57
CA ASP A 279 2.17 -1.12 -8.66
C ASP A 279 2.65 -2.49 -8.13
N TYR A 280 2.45 -3.55 -8.90
CA TYR A 280 2.96 -4.91 -8.62
C TYR A 280 4.30 -5.22 -9.32
N ALA A 281 4.85 -4.24 -10.03
CA ALA A 281 6.20 -4.31 -10.58
C ALA A 281 7.25 -4.55 -9.47
N GLY A 282 8.14 -5.51 -9.73
CA GLY A 282 9.04 -6.04 -8.70
C GLY A 282 10.04 -5.02 -8.17
N GLU A 283 10.60 -5.24 -6.97
CA GLU A 283 11.49 -4.31 -6.23
C GLU A 283 12.86 -4.01 -6.87
N GLY A 284 13.16 -4.54 -8.07
CA GLY A 284 14.45 -4.37 -8.74
C GLY A 284 14.62 -5.27 -9.94
#